data_AF-A0A974AS76-F1
#
_entry.id   AF-A0A974AS76-F1
#
_cell.length_a   1.000
_cell.length_b   1.000
_cell.length_c   1.000
_cell.angle_alpha   90.00
_cell.angle_beta   90.00
_cell.angle_gamma   90.00
#
_symmetry.space_group_name_H-M   'P 1'
#
loop_
_entity.id
_entity.type
_entity.pdbx_description
1 polymer ?
#
loop_
_entity_poly.entity_id
_entity_poly.type
_entity_poly.pdbx_seq_one_letter_code
_entity_poly.pdbx_strand_id
1 'polypeptide(L)'
;MHQKILILDFGSQVTQLIARRIREAHVFCEVHPCDVTDDWLRAYARDGSLKGIILSGSHASVYEETTDKAPKAVFELGIPVLGICYGMQTMAHQLGG
;
A
#
# COMPACT_ATOMS: atom_id res chain seq x y z
N MET A 1 19.90 1.99 -9.64
CA MET A 1 18.73 2.58 -8.95
C MET A 1 18.50 1.84 -7.66
N HIS A 2 18.26 2.55 -6.56
CA HIS A 2 17.93 1.91 -5.28
C HIS A 2 16.52 1.34 -5.36
N GLN A 3 16.30 0.11 -4.87
CA GLN A 3 14.98 -0.51 -4.86
C GLN A 3 14.19 -0.03 -3.64
N LYS A 4 12.90 0.27 -3.82
CA LYS A 4 12.04 0.78 -2.75
C LYS A 4 10.68 0.07 -2.68
N ILE A 5 10.14 0.02 -1.47
CA ILE A 5 8.78 -0.45 -1.18
C ILE A 5 7.92 0.75 -0.74
N LEU A 6 6.72 0.85 -1.28
CA LEU A 6 5.72 1.81 -0.84
C LEU A 6 4.75 1.13 0.12
N ILE A 7 4.51 1.73 1.28
CA ILE A 7 3.43 1.31 2.18
C ILE A 7 2.32 2.36 2.07
N LEU A 8 1.13 1.93 1.66
CA LEU A 8 -0.09 2.74 1.71
C LEU A 8 -0.81 2.47 3.04
N ASP A 9 -0.95 3.51 3.85
CA ASP A 9 -1.48 3.43 5.20
C ASP A 9 -3.00 3.69 5.23
N PHE A 10 -3.76 2.68 5.65
CA PHE A 10 -5.20 2.76 5.93
C PHE A 10 -5.49 3.12 7.40
N GLY A 11 -4.49 3.63 8.13
CA GLY A 11 -4.58 4.00 9.53
C GLY A 11 -4.25 2.84 10.48
N SER A 12 -3.41 1.89 10.08
CA SER A 12 -3.06 0.79 10.96
C SER A 12 -2.23 1.24 12.16
N GLN A 13 -2.54 0.74 13.35
CA GLN A 13 -1.65 0.89 14.52
C GLN A 13 -0.28 0.23 14.31
N VAL A 14 -0.17 -0.71 13.35
CA VAL A 14 1.05 -1.47 13.09
C VAL A 14 1.79 -1.04 11.83
N THR A 15 1.39 0.02 11.13
CA THR A 15 2.06 0.48 9.89
C THR A 15 3.55 0.76 10.11
N GLN A 16 3.90 1.36 11.24
CA GLN A 16 5.30 1.62 11.59
C GLN A 16 6.09 0.33 11.89
N LEU A 17 5.43 -0.72 12.40
CA LEU A 17 6.07 -2.03 12.56
C LEU A 17 6.36 -2.68 11.20
N ILE A 18 5.45 -2.56 10.23
CA ILE A 18 5.70 -3.01 8.84
C ILE A 18 6.93 -2.28 8.28
N ALA A 19 6.97 -0.95 8.37
CA ALA A 19 8.11 -0.15 7.91
C ALA A 19 9.42 -0.56 8.60
N ARG A 20 9.38 -0.81 9.91
CA ARG A 20 10.53 -1.32 10.67
C ARG A 20 11.01 -2.67 10.15
N ARG A 21 10.12 -3.63 9.88
CA ARG A 21 10.49 -4.95 9.35
C ARG A 21 11.15 -4.86 7.98
N ILE A 22 10.70 -3.96 7.10
CA ILE A 22 11.32 -3.74 5.79
C ILE A 22 12.74 -3.16 5.93
N ARG A 23 12.92 -2.20 6.84
CA ARG A 23 14.24 -1.62 7.12
C ARG A 23 15.19 -2.62 7.76
N GLU A 24 14.69 -3.50 8.64
CA GLU A 24 15.47 -4.62 9.19
C GLU A 24 15.91 -5.60 8.10
N ALA A 25 15.19 -5.70 6.99
CA ALA A 25 15.59 -6.44 5.79
C ALA A 25 16.51 -5.65 4.84
N HIS A 26 17.03 -4.49 5.27
CA HIS A 26 17.91 -3.60 4.48
C HIS A 26 17.28 -3.07 3.17
N VAL A 27 15.95 -2.95 3.12
CA VAL A 27 15.22 -2.38 1.98
C VAL A 27 14.70 -0.99 2.35
N PHE A 28 14.82 -0.04 1.43
CA PHE A 28 14.26 1.30 1.62
C PHE A 28 12.74 1.27 1.48
N CYS A 29 12.03 1.98 2.35
CA CYS A 29 10.58 2.10 2.27
C CYS A 29 10.09 3.50 2.65
N GLU A 30 8.99 3.90 2.02
CA GLU A 30 8.22 5.10 2.36
C GLU A 30 6.81 4.72 2.76
N VAL A 31 6.24 5.50 3.69
CA VAL A 31 4.86 5.36 4.13
C VAL A 31 4.09 6.58 3.65
N HIS A 32 2.99 6.35 2.95
CA HIS A 32 2.08 7.39 2.48
C HIS A 32 0.63 7.02 2.83
N PRO A 33 -0.27 8.00 2.97
CA PRO A 33 -1.70 7.73 3.12
C PRO A 33 -2.28 6.89 1.97
N CYS A 34 -3.35 6.15 2.22
CA CYS A 34 -4.01 5.34 1.18
C CYS A 34 -4.78 6.15 0.12
N ASP A 35 -5.07 7.43 0.37
CA ASP A 35 -5.85 8.33 -0.48
C ASP A 35 -5.01 9.11 -1.52
N VAL A 36 -3.75 8.71 -1.75
CA VAL A 36 -2.91 9.26 -2.83
C VAL A 36 -3.58 9.08 -4.19
N THR A 37 -3.38 10.02 -5.11
CA THR A 37 -4.02 9.92 -6.44
C THR A 37 -3.31 8.89 -7.34
N ASP A 38 -4.04 8.35 -8.32
CA ASP A 38 -3.47 7.49 -9.36
C ASP A 38 -2.29 8.15 -10.09
N ASP A 39 -2.41 9.44 -10.41
CA ASP A 39 -1.36 10.22 -11.07
C ASP A 39 -0.10 10.34 -10.21
N TRP A 40 -0.28 10.57 -8.91
CA TRP A 40 0.82 10.62 -7.97
C TRP A 40 1.54 9.27 -7.92
N LEU A 41 0.79 8.17 -7.82
CA LEU A 41 1.38 6.82 -7.75
C LEU A 41 2.14 6.46 -9.03
N ARG A 42 1.59 6.80 -10.21
CA ARG A 42 2.27 6.61 -11.50
C ARG A 42 3.53 7.46 -11.61
N ALA A 43 3.50 8.70 -11.13
CA ALA A 43 4.69 9.55 -11.07
C ALA A 43 5.74 8.98 -10.12
N TYR A 44 5.32 8.49 -8.95
CA TYR A 44 6.18 7.89 -7.93
C TYR A 44 6.87 6.60 -8.41
N ALA A 45 6.19 5.82 -9.27
CA ALA A 45 6.71 4.58 -9.87
C ALA A 45 7.51 4.80 -11.17
N ARG A 46 7.50 6.01 -11.74
CA ARG A 46 8.03 6.30 -13.09
C ARG A 46 9.52 5.98 -13.25
N ASP A 47 10.30 6.14 -12.19
CA ASP A 47 11.73 5.88 -12.19
C ASP A 47 12.08 4.38 -12.15
N GLY A 48 11.10 3.48 -12.06
CA GLY A 48 11.30 2.02 -12.00
C GLY A 48 11.96 1.52 -10.70
N SER A 49 12.16 2.38 -9.71
CA SER A 49 12.73 2.03 -8.41
C SER A 49 11.73 1.32 -7.50
N LEU A 50 10.44 1.56 -7.68
CA LEU A 50 9.37 0.92 -6.91
C LEU A 50 9.27 -0.57 -7.27
N LYS A 51 9.51 -1.44 -6.29
CA LYS A 51 9.51 -2.91 -6.48
C LYS A 51 8.37 -3.64 -5.78
N GLY A 52 7.62 -2.96 -4.92
CA GLY A 52 6.48 -3.55 -4.23
C GLY A 52 5.63 -2.49 -3.55
N ILE A 53 4.35 -2.81 -3.40
CA ILE A 53 3.38 -1.98 -2.68
C ILE A 53 2.78 -2.83 -1.56
N ILE A 54 2.69 -2.27 -0.36
CA ILE A 54 2.02 -2.89 0.79
C ILE A 54 0.80 -2.04 1.14
N LEU A 55 -0.37 -2.68 1.19
CA LEU A 55 -1.61 -2.09 1.71
C LEU A 55 -1.72 -2.47 3.18
N SER A 56 -1.61 -1.48 4.08
CA SER A 56 -1.66 -1.73 5.53
C SER A 56 -3.07 -2.12 6.01
N GLY A 57 -3.17 -2.53 7.27
CA GLY A 57 -4.47 -2.70 7.92
C GLY A 57 -5.11 -1.35 8.25
N SER A 58 -6.34 -1.38 8.77
CA SER A 58 -6.99 -0.19 9.33
C SER A 58 -7.27 -0.39 10.82
N HIS A 59 -7.44 0.71 11.56
CA HIS A 59 -8.06 0.70 12.88
C HIS A 59 -9.59 0.64 12.80
N ALA A 60 -10.15 0.90 11.61
CA ALA A 60 -11.58 0.86 11.39
C ALA A 60 -12.12 -0.55 11.66
N SER A 61 -13.23 -0.59 12.39
CA SER A 61 -13.99 -1.82 12.59
C SER A 61 -14.55 -2.24 11.24
N VAL A 62 -14.51 -3.53 10.90
CA VAL A 62 -15.00 -4.15 9.63
C VAL A 62 -16.45 -3.73 9.24
N TYR A 63 -17.16 -3.05 10.13
CA TYR A 63 -18.55 -2.61 10.01
C TYR A 63 -18.74 -1.12 9.70
N GLU A 64 -17.70 -0.30 9.78
CA GLU A 64 -17.76 1.05 9.23
C GLU A 64 -17.51 0.93 7.72
N GLU A 65 -18.42 1.46 6.91
CA GLU A 65 -18.25 1.59 5.46
C GLU A 65 -17.08 2.55 5.19
N THR A 66 -15.85 2.13 5.44
CA THR A 66 -14.68 2.92 5.11
C THR A 66 -14.55 2.91 3.59
N THR A 67 -14.87 4.05 3.00
CA THR A 67 -14.68 4.36 1.58
C THR A 67 -13.20 4.40 1.17
N ASP A 68 -12.28 4.14 2.10
CA ASP A 68 -10.85 4.11 1.88
C ASP A 68 -10.50 2.96 0.93
N LYS A 69 -10.28 3.36 -0.32
CA LYS A 69 -9.93 2.49 -1.45
C LYS A 69 -8.49 2.73 -1.82
N ALA A 70 -7.79 1.66 -2.20
CA ALA A 70 -6.49 1.82 -2.82
C ALA A 70 -6.65 2.50 -4.20
N PRO A 71 -5.68 3.32 -4.63
CA PRO A 71 -5.64 3.88 -5.97
C PRO A 71 -5.66 2.73 -7.00
N LYS A 72 -6.42 2.88 -8.10
CA LYS A 72 -6.53 1.81 -9.11
C LYS A 72 -5.17 1.47 -9.72
N ALA A 73 -4.31 2.48 -9.86
CA ALA A 73 -2.94 2.35 -10.34
C ALA A 73 -2.12 1.34 -9.55
N VAL A 74 -2.44 1.07 -8.26
CA VAL A 74 -1.78 0.02 -7.47
C VAL A 74 -1.86 -1.34 -8.19
N PHE A 75 -3.03 -1.66 -8.77
CA PHE A 75 -3.29 -2.95 -9.39
C PHE A 75 -2.93 -2.99 -10.88
N GLU A 76 -2.75 -1.83 -11.52
CA GLU A 76 -2.48 -1.70 -12.96
C GLU A 76 -0.98 -1.60 -13.29
N LEU A 77 -0.14 -1.18 -12.34
CA LEU A 77 1.28 -0.93 -12.55
C LEU A 77 2.12 -2.21 -12.78
N GLY A 78 1.55 -3.41 -12.61
CA GLY A 78 2.27 -4.68 -12.73
C GLY A 78 3.34 -4.90 -11.65
N ILE A 79 3.26 -4.16 -10.55
CA ILE A 79 4.15 -4.25 -9.40
C ILE A 79 3.52 -5.20 -8.37
N PRO A 80 4.29 -6.07 -7.68
CA PRO A 80 3.74 -6.92 -6.62
C PRO A 80 3.05 -6.13 -5.52
N VAL A 81 1.85 -6.58 -5.13
CA VAL A 81 1.03 -5.97 -4.07
C VAL A 81 0.79 -6.97 -2.96
N LEU A 82 1.05 -6.56 -1.71
CA LEU A 82 0.73 -7.33 -0.51
C LEU A 82 -0.33 -6.58 0.31
N GLY A 83 -1.51 -7.17 0.48
CA GLY A 83 -2.54 -6.67 1.39
C GLY A 83 -2.46 -7.31 2.78
N ILE A 84 -2.52 -6.51 3.84
CA ILE A 84 -2.53 -6.98 5.23
C ILE A 84 -3.85 -6.61 5.89
N CYS A 85 -4.60 -7.60 6.39
CA CYS A 85 -5.89 -7.41 7.05
C CYS A 85 -6.86 -6.58 6.18
N TYR A 86 -7.18 -5.34 6.57
CA TYR A 86 -8.02 -4.43 5.78
C TYR A 86 -7.50 -4.25 4.35
N GLY A 87 -6.19 -4.07 4.14
CA GLY A 87 -5.62 -3.96 2.78
C GLY A 87 -5.88 -5.18 1.89
N MET A 88 -5.99 -6.38 2.48
CA MET A 88 -6.39 -7.58 1.75
C MET A 88 -7.89 -7.57 1.42
N GLN A 89 -8.75 -7.12 2.34
CA GLN A 89 -10.19 -6.97 2.08
C GLN A 89 -10.43 -5.94 0.97
N THR A 90 -9.78 -4.79 1.02
CA THR A 90 -9.81 -3.76 -0.02
C THR A 90 -9.41 -4.31 -1.38
N MET A 91 -8.33 -5.10 -1.43
CA MET A 91 -7.89 -5.77 -2.65
C MET A 91 -8.95 -6.76 -3.19
N ALA A 92 -9.55 -7.59 -2.33
CA ALA A 92 -10.60 -8.52 -2.74
C ALA A 92 -11.82 -7.77 -3.30
N HIS A 93 -12.32 -6.75 -2.58
CA HIS A 93 -13.46 -5.95 -3.03
C HIS A 93 -13.21 -5.20 -4.35
N GLN A 94 -12.02 -4.60 -4.53
CA GLN A 94 -11.72 -3.83 -5.74
C GLN A 94 -11.43 -4.70 -6.97
N LEU A 95 -11.06 -5.97 -6.78
CA LEU A 95 -10.76 -6.92 -7.85
C LEU A 95 -11.92 -7.89 -8.15
N GLY A 96 -13.10 -7.68 -7.56
CA GLY A 96 -14.33 -8.42 -7.89
C GLY A 96 -14.50 -9.75 -7.17
N GLY A 97 -13.88 -9.91 -5.99
CA GLY A 97 -14.12 -11.03 -5.09
C GLY A 97 -15.42 -10.96 -4.30
#